data_AF-A0A7J7KB22-F1
#
_entry.id   AF-A0A7J7KB22-F1
#
_cell.length_a   1.000
_cell.length_b   1.000
_cell.length_c   1.000
_cell.angle_alpha   90.00
_cell.angle_beta   90.00
_cell.angle_gamma   90.00
#
_symmetry.space_group_name_H-M   'P 1'
#
loop_
_entity.id
_entity.type
_entity.pdbx_description
1 polymer ?
#
loop_
_entity_poly.entity_id
_entity_poly.type
_entity_poly.pdbx_seq_one_letter_code
_entity_poly.pdbx_strand_id
1 'polypeptide(L)'
;MNNISAYRYWGSWSSWSRCSKTCGTGTQSRSRRCLTRYGYHHGSSSRGCYGKSYETRYCNYGCCPEELYVIMSLNVQTKITFW
;
A
#
# COMPACT_ATOMS: atom_id res chain seq x y z
N MET A 1 11.89 -32.19 -30.72
CA MET A 1 12.59 -31.72 -29.50
C MET A 1 11.70 -30.70 -28.81
N ASN A 2 11.26 -31.01 -27.60
CA ASN A 2 10.28 -30.22 -26.85
C ASN A 2 10.99 -29.08 -26.11
N ASN A 3 10.88 -27.85 -26.63
CA ASN A 3 11.55 -26.66 -26.07
C ASN A 3 10.80 -26.13 -24.83
N ILE A 4 10.95 -26.85 -23.72
CA ILE A 4 10.48 -26.46 -22.41
C ILE A 4 11.48 -25.45 -21.83
N SER A 5 11.06 -24.21 -21.62
CA SER A 5 11.90 -23.16 -21.07
C SER A 5 11.32 -22.62 -19.75
N ALA A 6 12.22 -22.13 -18.89
CA ALA A 6 11.84 -21.48 -17.65
C ALA A 6 11.48 -20.02 -17.93
N TYR A 7 10.32 -19.58 -17.44
CA TYR A 7 9.92 -18.18 -17.48
C TYR A 7 9.47 -17.70 -16.10
N ARG A 8 9.63 -16.40 -15.86
CA ARG A 8 9.31 -15.75 -14.59
C ARG A 8 8.02 -14.93 -14.73
N TYR A 9 7.16 -15.01 -13.74
CA TYR A 9 5.90 -14.27 -13.68
C TYR A 9 5.56 -13.86 -12.24
N TRP A 10 4.75 -12.82 -12.09
CA TRP A 10 4.27 -12.41 -10.77
C TRP A 10 3.22 -13.37 -10.25
N GLY A 11 3.42 -13.88 -9.04
CA GLY A 11 2.33 -14.45 -8.25
C GLY A 11 1.32 -13.38 -7.83
N SER A 12 0.21 -13.83 -7.27
CA SER A 12 -0.80 -12.95 -6.71
C SER A 12 -0.21 -12.03 -5.63
N TRP A 13 -0.74 -10.81 -5.55
CA TRP A 13 -0.47 -9.94 -4.41
C TRP A 13 -1.00 -10.54 -3.12
N SER A 14 -0.24 -10.36 -2.04
CA SER A 14 -0.74 -10.58 -0.68
C SER A 14 -1.89 -9.62 -0.38
N SER A 15 -2.66 -9.95 0.64
CA SER A 15 -3.53 -8.96 1.29
C SER A 15 -2.68 -7.77 1.77
N TRP A 16 -3.32 -6.61 1.86
CA TRP A 16 -2.73 -5.46 2.52
C TRP A 16 -2.50 -5.77 4.00
N SER A 17 -1.40 -5.27 4.54
CA SER A 17 -1.13 -5.27 5.97
C SER A 17 -2.21 -4.47 6.71
N ARG A 18 -2.27 -4.64 8.03
CA ARG A 18 -3.01 -3.69 8.87
C ARG A 18 -2.43 -2.29 8.67
N CYS A 19 -3.28 -1.28 8.81
CA CYS A 19 -2.84 0.11 8.78
C CYS A 19 -1.87 0.37 9.94
N SER A 20 -0.80 1.11 9.69
CA SER A 20 0.22 1.44 10.69
C SER A 20 -0.33 2.28 11.85
N LYS A 21 -1.46 2.97 11.63
CA LYS A 21 -2.15 3.76 12.63
C LYS A 21 -3.62 3.37 12.70
N THR A 22 -4.22 3.47 13.87
CA THR A 22 -5.65 3.28 14.10
C THR A 22 -6.46 4.56 13.93
N CYS A 23 -5.82 5.72 14.04
CA CYS A 23 -6.36 7.04 13.74
C CYS A 23 -5.35 7.87 12.97
N GLY A 24 -5.78 8.93 12.30
CA GLY A 24 -4.87 9.73 11.50
C GLY A 24 -4.40 8.99 10.23
N THR A 25 -3.82 9.73 9.29
CA THR A 25 -3.24 9.14 8.07
C THR A 25 -2.12 8.15 8.43
N GLY A 26 -2.38 6.87 8.17
CA GLY A 26 -1.43 5.77 8.28
C GLY A 26 -1.05 5.20 6.92
N THR A 27 -0.23 4.15 6.93
CA THR A 27 0.18 3.42 5.73
C THR A 27 -0.04 1.92 5.88
N GLN A 28 -0.29 1.26 4.77
CA GLN A 28 -0.40 -0.19 4.68
C GLN A 28 0.37 -0.66 3.45
N SER A 29 0.85 -1.90 3.49
CA SER A 29 1.67 -2.44 2.43
C SER A 29 1.26 -3.84 2.02
N ARG A 30 1.65 -4.23 0.81
CA ARG A 30 1.48 -5.59 0.29
C ARG A 30 2.68 -5.99 -0.54
N SER A 31 2.86 -7.30 -0.70
CA SER A 31 3.97 -7.87 -1.46
C SER A 31 3.46 -8.96 -2.41
N ARG A 32 4.25 -9.25 -3.44
CA ARG A 32 4.04 -10.39 -4.34
C ARG A 32 5.36 -11.06 -4.62
N ARG A 33 5.32 -12.35 -4.90
CA ARG A 33 6.53 -13.15 -5.20
C ARG A 33 6.71 -13.30 -6.70
N CYS A 34 7.97 -13.22 -7.14
CA CYS A 34 8.35 -13.57 -8.51
C CYS A 34 8.51 -15.09 -8.58
N LEU A 35 7.62 -15.75 -9.30
CA LEU A 35 7.56 -17.20 -9.43
C LEU A 35 8.15 -17.65 -10.76
N THR A 36 8.61 -18.90 -10.81
CA THR A 36 9.16 -19.52 -12.02
C THR A 36 8.26 -20.69 -12.43
N ARG A 37 7.95 -20.81 -13.72
CA ARG A 37 7.27 -21.97 -14.30
C ARG A 37 8.02 -22.43 -15.54
N TYR A 38 7.95 -23.73 -15.82
CA TYR A 38 8.48 -24.35 -17.03
C TYR A 38 7.34 -24.59 -18.02
N GLY A 39 7.52 -24.18 -19.26
CA GLY A 39 6.52 -24.40 -20.31
C GLY A 39 6.94 -23.84 -21.65
N TYR A 40 6.01 -23.92 -22.61
CA TYR A 40 6.13 -23.26 -23.89
C TYR A 40 5.58 -21.86 -23.76
N HIS A 41 6.39 -20.83 -24.00
CA HIS A 41 5.90 -19.47 -23.92
C HIS A 41 6.47 -18.60 -25.03
N HIS A 42 5.57 -17.95 -25.78
CA HIS A 42 5.88 -17.04 -26.88
C HIS A 42 5.98 -15.56 -26.43
N GLY A 43 6.31 -15.28 -25.15
CA GLY A 43 6.24 -13.89 -24.68
C GLY A 43 6.51 -13.57 -23.21
N SER A 44 7.04 -14.51 -22.41
CA SER A 44 7.45 -14.24 -21.02
C SER A 44 8.97 -14.23 -20.93
N SER A 45 9.51 -13.31 -20.12
CA SER A 45 10.95 -13.10 -20.07
C SER A 45 11.62 -14.15 -19.18
N SER A 46 12.69 -14.77 -19.69
CA SER A 46 13.62 -15.57 -18.90
C SER A 46 14.46 -14.72 -17.93
N ARG A 47 14.40 -13.39 -18.05
CA ARG A 47 15.25 -12.44 -17.33
C ARG A 47 14.74 -12.03 -15.94
N GLY A 48 13.46 -12.19 -15.64
CA GLY A 48 12.90 -11.68 -14.38
C GLY A 48 11.42 -11.33 -14.45
N CYS A 49 10.85 -11.02 -13.29
CA CYS A 49 9.54 -10.38 -13.24
C CYS A 49 9.73 -8.86 -13.36
N TYR A 50 9.12 -8.24 -14.36
CA TYR A 50 9.18 -6.79 -14.56
C TYR A 50 8.17 -6.07 -13.65
N GLY A 51 8.59 -4.98 -12.99
CA GLY A 51 7.75 -4.17 -12.11
C GLY A 51 8.03 -4.37 -10.62
N LYS A 52 7.20 -3.78 -9.74
CA LYS A 52 7.43 -3.77 -8.28
C LYS A 52 7.03 -5.09 -7.62
N SER A 53 7.83 -5.57 -6.68
CA SER A 53 7.49 -6.70 -5.77
C SER A 53 6.73 -6.26 -4.52
N TYR A 54 6.69 -4.96 -4.26
CA TYR A 54 6.15 -4.35 -3.05
C TYR A 54 5.43 -3.06 -3.37
N GLU A 55 4.35 -2.79 -2.63
CA GLU A 55 3.53 -1.59 -2.78
C GLU A 55 3.10 -1.08 -1.41
N THR A 56 3.08 0.25 -1.26
CA THR A 56 2.57 0.95 -0.08
C THR A 56 1.47 1.91 -0.53
N ARG A 57 0.43 2.04 0.30
CA ARG A 57 -0.60 3.07 0.14
C ARG A 57 -1.02 3.64 1.49
N TYR A 58 -1.65 4.82 1.45
CA TYR A 58 -2.27 5.40 2.63
C TYR A 58 -3.52 4.62 3.07
N CYS A 59 -3.81 4.70 4.35
CA CYS A 59 -5.00 4.14 4.99
C CYS A 59 -5.40 5.01 6.17
N ASN A 60 -6.65 4.86 6.63
CA ASN A 60 -7.24 5.61 7.73
C ASN A 60 -7.09 7.12 7.51
N TYR A 61 -7.99 7.68 6.71
CA TYR A 61 -8.00 9.12 6.46
C TYR A 61 -8.72 9.85 7.60
N GLY A 62 -8.28 11.07 7.93
CA GLY A 62 -8.88 11.92 8.96
C GLY A 62 -7.90 12.30 10.07
N CYS A 63 -8.34 13.11 11.03
CA CYS A 63 -7.55 13.49 12.20
C CYS A 63 -7.70 12.47 13.33
N CYS A 64 -6.66 12.33 14.16
CA CYS A 64 -6.83 11.65 15.44
C CYS A 64 -7.65 12.53 16.40
N PRO A 65 -8.42 11.96 17.32
CA PRO A 65 -9.19 12.73 18.30
C PRO A 65 -8.30 13.65 19.16
N GLU A 66 -7.07 13.25 19.49
CA GLU A 66 -6.11 14.09 20.22
C GLU A 66 -5.75 15.38 19.48
N GLU A 67 -5.72 15.37 18.14
CA GLU A 67 -5.49 16.56 17.31
C GLU A 67 -6.72 17.49 17.29
N LEU A 68 -7.92 16.95 17.50
CA LEU A 68 -9.16 17.73 17.57
C LEU A 68 -9.29 18.48 18.91
N TYR A 69 -8.73 17.94 20.00
CA TYR A 69 -8.73 18.63 21.29
C TYR A 69 -7.88 19.92 21.28
N VAL A 70 -6.81 19.97 20.49
CA VAL A 70 -5.95 21.16 20.37
C VAL A 70 -6.69 22.30 19.66
N ILE A 71 -7.40 22.04 18.56
CA ILE A 71 -8.16 23.06 17.83
C ILE A 71 -9.43 23.52 18.54
N MET A 72 -10.03 22.67 19.38
CA MET A 72 -11.12 23.10 20.29
C MET A 72 -10.61 23.97 21.44
N SER A 73 -9.34 23.82 21.83
CA SER A 73 -8.69 24.64 22.86
C SER A 73 -8.17 25.97 22.31
N LEU A 74 -7.81 26.02 21.02
CA LEU A 74 -7.41 27.26 20.32
C LEU A 74 -8.59 28.13 19.85
N ASN A 75 -9.82 27.60 19.87
CA ASN A 75 -11.06 28.36 19.64
C ASN A 75 -11.74 28.87 20.93
N VAL A 76 -10.98 29.00 22.03
CA VAL A 76 -11.44 29.66 23.27
C VAL A 76 -11.11 31.17 23.30
N GLN A 77 -10.47 31.74 22.26
CA GLN A 77 -10.17 33.18 22.22
C GLN A 77 -10.90 34.00 21.12
N THR A 78 -11.80 33.40 20.33
CA THR A 78 -12.62 34.16 19.35
C THR A 78 -14.09 34.27 19.74
N LYS A 79 -14.40 34.09 21.04
CA LYS A 79 -15.58 34.72 21.66
C LYS A 79 -15.17 36.05 22.31
N ILE A 80 -14.83 37.05 21.49
CA ILE A 80 -14.88 38.45 21.92
C ILE A 80 -16.01 39.11 21.11
N THR A 81 -17.19 39.08 21.75
CA THR A 81 -18.32 40.02 21.65
C THR A 81 -18.56 40.78 20.34
N PHE A 82 -19.64 40.42 19.64
CA PHE A 82 -20.46 41.37 18.88
C PHE A 82 -21.91 41.27 19.38
N TRP A 83 -22.22 42.07 20.40
CA TRP A 83 -23.52 42.72 20.60
C TRP A 83 -23.23 44.21 20.74
#